data_AF-A0A6I3UZF6-F1
#
_entry.id   AF-A0A6I3UZF6-F1
#
_cell.length_a   1.000
_cell.length_b   1.000
_cell.length_c   1.000
_cell.angle_alpha   90.00
_cell.angle_beta   90.00
_cell.angle_gamma   90.00
#
_symmetry.space_group_name_H-M   'P 1'
#
loop_
_entity.id
_entity.type
_entity.pdbx_description
1 polymer ?
#
loop_
_entity_poly.entity_id
_entity_poly.type
_entity_poly.pdbx_seq_one_letter_code
_entity_poly.pdbx_strand_id
1 'polypeptide(L)'
;LFEGAQGVMLDIDQGTYPFVTSSNPVAGGVTIGSGVGPSKIDKVVGVCKAYTSRVGDGPFPTELFDEVGDRIREVGHEYGTTTGRPRRVGWFDSVVMRHSRRVSGITNLSLNSIDVLSGLDTVKICVAYDLDGQRIDYYPASLE
;
A
#
# COMPACT_ATOMS: atom_id res chain seq x y z
N LEU A 1 17.29 13.49 -5.62
CA LEU A 1 16.47 12.47 -4.93
C LEU A 1 15.16 13.13 -4.56
N PHE A 2 14.02 12.52 -4.88
CA PHE A 2 12.71 12.99 -4.43
C PHE A 2 12.20 12.04 -3.35
N GLU A 3 11.76 12.60 -2.23
CA GLU A 3 11.14 11.85 -1.14
C GLU A 3 9.62 11.98 -1.25
N GLY A 4 8.93 10.85 -1.41
CA GLY A 4 7.49 10.82 -1.57
C GLY A 4 6.76 10.76 -0.24
N ALA A 5 5.61 11.41 -0.18
CA ALA A 5 4.57 11.19 0.82
C ALA A 5 3.20 11.31 0.13
N GLN A 6 2.18 10.53 0.46
CA GLN A 6 2.13 9.29 1.24
C GLN A 6 2.43 8.08 0.32
N GLY A 7 1.53 7.08 0.23
CA GLY A 7 1.65 5.94 -0.67
C GLY A 7 0.58 5.95 -1.77
N VAL A 8 0.76 5.13 -2.82
CA VAL A 8 -0.13 5.10 -4.01
C VAL A 8 -1.59 4.88 -3.66
N MET A 9 -1.90 4.01 -2.70
CA MET A 9 -3.30 3.73 -2.34
C MET A 9 -3.99 4.89 -1.59
N LEU A 10 -3.27 5.97 -1.28
CA LEU A 10 -3.78 7.22 -0.75
C LEU A 10 -3.77 8.34 -1.80
N ASP A 11 -3.42 8.06 -3.05
CA ASP A 11 -3.44 9.04 -4.14
C ASP A 11 -4.87 9.49 -4.46
N ILE A 12 -5.05 10.79 -4.75
CA ILE A 12 -6.38 11.34 -5.03
C ILE A 12 -7.04 10.70 -6.26
N ASP A 13 -6.25 10.30 -7.26
CA ASP A 13 -6.73 9.73 -8.52
C ASP A 13 -6.62 8.20 -8.54
N GLN A 14 -5.57 7.66 -7.92
CA GLN A 14 -5.19 6.23 -8.02
C GLN A 14 -5.41 5.44 -6.73
N GLY A 15 -5.82 6.11 -5.65
CA GLY A 15 -6.05 5.49 -4.35
C GLY A 15 -7.47 4.95 -4.17
N THR A 16 -7.77 4.55 -2.93
CA THR A 16 -9.11 4.06 -2.56
C THR A 16 -10.08 5.21 -2.30
N TYR A 17 -10.40 6.00 -3.33
CA TYR A 17 -11.28 7.16 -3.21
C TYR A 17 -12.64 6.77 -2.59
N PRO A 18 -13.21 7.55 -1.65
CA PRO A 18 -12.77 8.86 -1.16
C PRO A 18 -11.78 8.82 0.01
N PHE A 19 -11.35 7.63 0.43
CA PHE A 19 -10.48 7.43 1.59
C PHE A 19 -9.00 7.59 1.22
N VAL A 20 -8.66 8.79 0.75
CA VAL A 20 -7.37 9.15 0.15
C VAL A 20 -6.89 10.50 0.70
N THR A 21 -5.67 10.91 0.37
CA THR A 21 -5.23 12.29 0.54
C THR A 21 -5.68 13.16 -0.64
N SER A 22 -5.55 14.47 -0.51
CA SER A 22 -5.90 15.45 -1.55
C SER A 22 -4.72 15.78 -2.48
N SER A 23 -3.78 14.87 -2.66
CA SER A 23 -2.58 15.06 -3.49
C SER A 23 -2.21 13.80 -4.26
N ASN A 24 -1.10 13.85 -5.01
CA ASN A 24 -0.61 12.74 -5.82
C ASN A 24 0.72 12.16 -5.31
N PRO A 25 0.70 11.15 -4.42
CA PRO A 25 1.89 10.43 -4.00
C PRO A 25 2.55 9.55 -5.08
N VAL A 26 1.88 9.26 -6.20
CA VAL A 26 2.52 8.56 -7.33
C VAL A 26 3.73 9.36 -7.85
N ALA A 27 4.70 8.68 -8.47
CA ALA A 27 5.92 9.32 -8.96
C ALA A 27 5.64 10.47 -9.95
N GLY A 28 4.52 10.42 -10.67
CA GLY A 28 4.05 11.52 -11.52
C GLY A 28 3.87 12.84 -10.77
N GLY A 29 3.50 12.80 -9.48
CA GLY A 29 3.36 13.99 -8.63
C GLY A 29 4.65 14.80 -8.50
N VAL A 30 5.83 14.17 -8.67
CA VAL A 30 7.12 14.88 -8.69
C VAL A 30 7.17 15.91 -9.82
N THR A 31 6.60 15.59 -10.99
CA THR A 31 6.69 16.46 -12.17
C THR A 31 5.98 17.79 -11.92
N ILE A 32 4.70 17.74 -11.58
CA ILE A 32 3.89 18.92 -11.29
C ILE A 32 4.26 19.57 -9.95
N GLY A 33 4.70 18.79 -8.96
CA GLY A 33 5.03 19.29 -7.62
C GLY A 33 6.37 20.01 -7.53
N SER A 34 7.31 19.73 -8.45
CA SER A 34 8.64 20.37 -8.47
C SER A 34 8.98 21.09 -9.78
N GLY A 35 8.09 21.06 -10.78
CA GLY A 35 8.30 21.73 -12.07
C GLY A 35 9.35 21.05 -12.96
N VAL A 36 9.56 19.74 -12.79
CA VAL A 36 10.51 18.96 -13.61
C VAL A 36 9.78 18.19 -14.69
N GLY A 37 10.34 18.18 -15.91
CA GLY A 37 9.76 17.42 -17.00
C GLY A 37 9.78 15.89 -16.72
N PRO A 38 8.76 15.13 -17.16
CA PRO A 38 8.65 13.70 -16.88
C PRO A 38 9.83 12.88 -17.37
N SER A 39 10.46 13.29 -18.48
CA SER A 39 11.66 12.63 -19.04
C SER A 39 12.92 12.79 -18.18
N LYS A 40 12.86 13.52 -17.07
CA LYS A 40 13.96 13.67 -16.10
C LYS A 40 13.90 12.66 -14.95
N ILE A 41 12.91 11.76 -14.95
CA ILE A 41 12.75 10.73 -13.93
C ILE A 41 13.25 9.39 -14.48
N ASP A 42 14.46 8.99 -14.08
CA ASP A 42 15.10 7.78 -14.61
C ASP A 42 14.76 6.51 -13.82
N LYS A 43 14.47 6.64 -12.52
CA LYS A 43 14.24 5.51 -11.61
C LYS A 43 13.14 5.85 -10.59
N VAL A 44 12.30 4.87 -10.31
CA VAL A 44 11.25 4.94 -9.28
C VAL A 44 11.36 3.71 -8.39
N VAL A 45 11.72 3.92 -7.12
CA VAL A 45 11.78 2.86 -6.12
C VAL A 45 10.45 2.80 -5.38
N GLY A 46 9.69 1.74 -5.59
CA GLY A 46 8.51 1.43 -4.78
C GLY A 46 8.96 0.88 -3.43
N VAL A 47 8.47 1.46 -2.33
CA VAL A 47 8.72 0.95 -0.98
C VAL A 47 7.45 0.28 -0.49
N CYS A 48 7.53 -1.00 -0.13
CA CYS A 48 6.43 -1.73 0.48
C CYS A 48 6.91 -2.48 1.71
N LYS A 49 5.97 -2.76 2.63
CA LYS A 49 6.20 -3.68 3.75
C LYS A 49 5.87 -5.11 3.30
N ALA A 50 6.40 -6.11 4.01
CA ALA A 50 6.07 -7.52 3.80
C ALA A 50 4.63 -7.89 4.18
N TYR A 51 3.88 -6.95 4.75
CA TYR A 51 2.47 -7.00 5.08
C TYR A 51 1.86 -5.64 4.74
N THR A 52 0.55 -5.50 4.83
CA THR A 52 -0.13 -4.22 4.55
C THR A 52 -0.60 -3.57 5.84
N SER A 53 -0.64 -2.23 5.86
CA SER A 53 -1.11 -1.45 7.01
C SER A 53 -1.90 -0.24 6.55
N ARG A 54 -2.98 0.11 7.24
CA ARG A 54 -3.81 1.27 6.96
C ARG A 54 -4.07 2.09 8.22
N VAL A 55 -3.94 3.41 8.10
CA VAL A 55 -4.40 4.38 9.11
C VAL A 55 -5.72 4.95 8.63
N GLY A 56 -6.72 4.98 9.50
CA GLY A 56 -8.05 5.49 9.19
C GLY A 56 -8.96 4.47 8.48
N ASP A 57 -10.10 4.97 8.03
CA ASP A 57 -11.18 4.17 7.48
C ASP A 57 -10.97 3.85 5.99
N GLY A 58 -11.89 3.07 5.42
CA GLY A 58 -11.93 2.68 4.02
C GLY A 58 -11.60 1.20 3.76
N PRO A 59 -11.80 0.70 2.54
CA PRO A 59 -11.66 -0.71 2.22
C PRO A 59 -10.25 -1.25 2.47
N PHE A 60 -10.18 -2.49 2.94
CA PHE A 60 -8.92 -3.16 3.18
C PHE A 60 -9.09 -4.68 2.96
N PRO A 61 -8.95 -5.17 1.72
CA PRO A 61 -9.30 -6.55 1.36
C PRO A 61 -8.56 -7.64 2.14
N THR A 62 -7.33 -7.35 2.58
CA THR A 62 -6.46 -8.31 3.26
C THR A 62 -6.38 -8.11 4.76
N GLU A 63 -7.25 -7.26 5.34
CA GLU A 63 -7.24 -6.94 6.76
C GLU A 63 -7.41 -8.18 7.64
N LEU A 64 -6.65 -8.22 8.73
CA LEU A 64 -6.66 -9.29 9.71
C LEU A 64 -7.29 -8.82 11.01
N PHE A 65 -8.22 -9.63 11.51
CA PHE A 65 -8.95 -9.44 12.77
C PHE A 65 -8.69 -10.56 13.78
N ASP A 66 -7.68 -11.39 13.50
CA ASP A 66 -7.29 -12.55 14.30
C ASP A 66 -5.96 -12.30 15.04
N GLU A 67 -5.52 -13.30 15.80
CA GLU A 67 -4.28 -13.26 16.58
C GLU A 67 -3.04 -13.02 15.71
N VAL A 68 -3.08 -13.40 14.42
CA VAL A 68 -1.99 -13.13 13.48
C VAL A 68 -1.91 -11.63 13.18
N GLY A 69 -3.05 -10.99 12.96
CA GLY A 69 -3.14 -9.53 12.83
C GLY A 69 -2.59 -8.81 14.05
N ASP A 70 -3.00 -9.23 15.26
CA ASP A 70 -2.51 -8.64 16.50
C ASP A 70 -0.99 -8.80 16.65
N ARG A 71 -0.45 -10.00 16.37
CA ARG A 71 0.99 -10.25 16.41
C ARG A 71 1.77 -9.37 15.43
N ILE A 72 1.31 -9.26 14.18
CA ILE A 72 1.94 -8.39 13.17
C ILE A 72 1.94 -6.95 13.65
N ARG A 73 0.84 -6.49 14.25
CA ARG A 73 0.72 -5.12 14.78
C ARG A 73 1.73 -4.87 15.91
N GLU A 74 1.85 -5.79 16.87
CA GLU A 74 2.76 -5.66 18.01
C GLU A 74 4.23 -5.69 17.59
N VAL A 75 4.63 -6.71 16.82
CA VAL A 75 6.03 -6.87 16.39
C VAL A 75 6.44 -5.75 15.43
N GLY A 76 5.53 -5.32 14.56
CA GLY A 76 5.75 -4.23 13.61
C GLY A 76 5.62 -2.82 14.21
N HIS A 77 5.28 -2.70 15.50
CA HIS A 77 4.99 -1.42 16.17
C HIS A 77 4.01 -0.54 15.38
N GLU A 78 2.93 -1.14 14.86
CA GLU A 78 1.95 -0.49 13.99
C GLU A 78 0.95 0.36 14.77
N TYR A 79 1.48 1.41 15.39
CA TYR A 79 0.76 2.37 16.20
C TYR A 79 1.03 3.80 15.72
N GLY A 80 0.06 4.70 15.92
CA GLY A 80 0.28 6.13 15.70
C GLY A 80 1.35 6.65 16.65
N THR A 81 2.37 7.34 16.14
CA THR A 81 3.50 7.84 16.95
C THR A 81 3.09 8.86 18.01
N THR A 82 2.06 9.68 17.71
CA THR A 82 1.53 10.67 18.66
C THR A 82 0.35 10.16 19.47
N THR A 83 -0.61 9.51 18.81
CA THR A 83 -1.88 9.12 19.46
C THR A 83 -1.84 7.74 20.09
N GLY A 84 -0.87 6.89 19.75
CA GLY A 84 -0.83 5.49 20.14
C GLY A 84 -1.95 4.64 19.53
N ARG A 85 -2.78 5.18 18.62
CA ARG A 85 -3.92 4.44 18.05
C ARG A 85 -3.41 3.27 17.20
N PRO A 86 -3.94 2.04 17.37
CA PRO A 86 -3.55 0.90 16.57
C PRO A 86 -3.89 1.14 15.09
N ARG A 87 -2.99 0.74 14.21
CA ARG A 87 -3.26 0.67 12.77
C ARG A 87 -3.94 -0.64 12.42
N ARG A 88 -4.72 -0.59 11.35
CA ARG A 88 -5.26 -1.79 10.71
C ARG A 88 -4.11 -2.48 9.99
N VAL A 89 -4.02 -3.79 10.06
CA VAL A 89 -2.94 -4.58 9.43
C VAL A 89 -3.54 -5.75 8.67
N GLY A 90 -2.81 -6.23 7.66
CA GLY A 90 -3.29 -7.27 6.77
C GLY A 90 -2.16 -7.98 6.04
N TRP A 91 -2.50 -9.04 5.32
CA TRP A 91 -1.53 -9.76 4.50
C TRP A 91 -0.96 -8.89 3.36
N PHE A 92 0.20 -9.28 2.83
CA PHE A 92 0.74 -8.65 1.63
C PHE A 92 -0.26 -8.73 0.47
N ASP A 93 -0.48 -7.61 -0.20
CA ASP A 93 -1.42 -7.52 -1.31
C ASP A 93 -0.70 -7.27 -2.62
N SER A 94 -0.57 -8.31 -3.44
CA SER A 94 0.09 -8.19 -4.74
C SER A 94 -0.80 -7.56 -5.81
N VAL A 95 -2.13 -7.51 -5.62
CA VAL A 95 -3.06 -6.80 -6.53
C VAL A 95 -2.80 -5.29 -6.40
N VAL A 96 -2.74 -4.79 -5.16
CA VAL A 96 -2.32 -3.42 -4.84
C VAL A 96 -0.94 -3.11 -5.41
N MET A 97 0.03 -4.02 -5.27
CA MET A 97 1.37 -3.80 -5.80
C MET A 97 1.43 -3.76 -7.32
N ARG A 98 0.65 -4.60 -8.03
CA ARG A 98 0.55 -4.53 -9.50
C ARG A 98 -0.09 -3.23 -9.96
N HIS A 99 -1.14 -2.78 -9.29
CA HIS A 99 -1.73 -1.46 -9.53
C HIS A 99 -0.68 -0.35 -9.32
N SER A 100 0.00 -0.37 -8.16
CA SER A 100 1.02 0.62 -7.79
C SER A 100 2.18 0.69 -8.79
N ARG A 101 2.63 -0.47 -9.27
CA ARG A 101 3.67 -0.57 -10.30
C ARG A 101 3.26 0.14 -11.59
N ARG A 102 2.03 -0.09 -12.05
CA ARG A 102 1.51 0.49 -13.29
C ARG A 102 1.39 2.00 -13.19
N VAL A 103 0.75 2.51 -12.13
CA VAL A 103 0.38 3.94 -12.04
C VAL A 103 1.52 4.84 -11.59
N SER A 104 2.50 4.30 -10.86
CA SER A 104 3.67 5.04 -10.39
C SER A 104 4.94 4.76 -11.22
N GLY A 105 4.86 3.87 -12.21
CA GLY A 105 6.02 3.52 -13.06
C GLY A 105 7.18 2.90 -12.30
N ILE A 106 6.90 2.05 -11.31
CA ILE A 106 7.91 1.48 -10.41
C ILE A 106 8.94 0.64 -11.20
N THR A 107 10.22 1.02 -11.10
CA THR A 107 11.35 0.34 -11.74
C THR A 107 12.05 -0.64 -10.80
N ASN A 108 12.02 -0.37 -9.50
CA ASN A 108 12.68 -1.17 -8.47
C ASN A 108 11.80 -1.27 -7.23
N LEU A 109 11.92 -2.35 -6.46
CA LEU A 109 11.15 -2.56 -5.25
C LEU A 109 12.08 -2.69 -4.03
N SER A 110 11.76 -1.97 -2.96
CA SER A 110 12.30 -2.19 -1.62
C SER A 110 11.23 -2.87 -0.77
N LEU A 111 11.49 -4.11 -0.38
CA LEU A 111 10.62 -4.88 0.51
C LEU A 111 11.15 -4.79 1.94
N ASN A 112 10.37 -4.17 2.81
CA ASN A 112 10.75 -3.84 4.18
C ASN A 112 9.98 -4.70 5.20
N SER A 113 10.45 -4.71 6.45
CA SER A 113 9.75 -5.33 7.59
C SER A 113 9.47 -6.82 7.40
N ILE A 114 10.37 -7.54 6.72
CA ILE A 114 10.27 -8.99 6.50
C ILE A 114 10.40 -9.73 7.84
N ASP A 115 11.24 -9.21 8.73
CA ASP A 115 11.49 -9.71 10.08
C ASP A 115 10.22 -9.81 10.94
N VAL A 116 9.22 -8.95 10.70
CA VAL A 116 7.92 -8.97 11.40
C VAL A 116 7.14 -10.26 11.16
N LEU A 117 7.38 -10.93 10.04
CA LEU A 117 6.72 -12.20 9.71
C LEU A 117 7.43 -13.42 10.31
N SER A 118 8.57 -13.23 10.98
CA SER A 118 9.38 -14.32 11.53
C SER A 118 8.60 -15.12 12.57
N GLY A 119 8.65 -16.45 12.49
CA GLY A 119 7.99 -17.36 13.42
C GLY A 119 6.48 -17.52 13.20
N LEU A 120 5.93 -17.05 12.09
CA LEU A 120 4.61 -17.48 11.62
C LEU A 120 4.74 -18.83 10.92
N ASP A 121 3.88 -19.79 11.27
CA ASP A 121 3.87 -21.10 10.61
C ASP A 121 3.39 -21.01 9.15
N THR A 122 2.55 -20.03 8.84
CA THR A 122 1.99 -19.81 7.51
C THR A 122 1.92 -18.33 7.20
N VAL A 123 2.43 -17.95 6.03
CA VAL A 123 2.32 -16.59 5.47
C VAL A 123 1.44 -16.65 4.23
N LYS A 124 0.50 -15.71 4.12
CA LYS A 124 -0.39 -15.60 2.96
C LYS A 124 -0.06 -14.33 2.16
N ILE A 125 -0.22 -14.44 0.85
CA ILE A 125 -0.11 -13.32 -0.09
C ILE A 125 -1.40 -13.27 -0.90
N CYS A 126 -2.07 -12.12 -0.91
CA CYS A 126 -3.22 -11.92 -1.80
C CYS A 126 -2.73 -11.77 -3.24
N VAL A 127 -3.24 -12.63 -4.13
CA VAL A 127 -2.86 -12.67 -5.54
C VAL A 127 -3.96 -12.22 -6.49
N ALA A 128 -5.20 -12.20 -6.02
CA ALA A 128 -6.39 -11.82 -6.76
C ALA A 128 -7.51 -11.51 -5.76
N TYR A 129 -8.51 -10.76 -6.21
CA TYR A 129 -9.77 -10.60 -5.49
C TYR A 129 -10.86 -11.44 -6.14
N ASP A 130 -11.87 -11.76 -5.35
CA ASP A 130 -13.15 -12.25 -5.85
C ASP A 130 -14.13 -11.09 -5.80
N LEU A 131 -14.70 -10.74 -6.94
CA LEU A 131 -15.72 -9.70 -7.09
C LEU A 131 -16.93 -10.34 -7.77
N ASP A 132 -18.01 -10.54 -7.03
CA ASP A 132 -19.24 -11.19 -7.50
C ASP A 132 -19.01 -12.58 -8.15
N GLY A 133 -18.10 -13.38 -7.59
CA GLY A 133 -17.72 -14.69 -8.11
C GLY A 133 -16.76 -14.63 -9.30
N GLN A 134 -16.39 -13.44 -9.74
CA GLN A 134 -15.37 -13.23 -10.76
C GLN A 134 -14.01 -12.96 -10.11
N ARG A 135 -13.03 -13.79 -10.47
CA ARG A 135 -11.64 -13.54 -10.09
C ARG A 135 -11.07 -12.34 -10.87
N ILE A 136 -10.64 -11.31 -10.15
CA ILE A 136 -9.97 -10.13 -10.71
C ILE A 136 -8.55 -9.99 -10.17
N ASP A 137 -7.63 -9.49 -10.99
CA ASP A 137 -6.23 -9.27 -10.63
C ASP A 137 -5.82 -7.79 -10.68
N TYR A 138 -6.81 -6.90 -10.84
CA TYR A 138 -6.71 -5.46 -10.81
C TYR A 138 -7.46 -4.88 -9.61
N TYR A 139 -7.07 -3.66 -9.21
CA TYR A 139 -7.76 -2.92 -8.16
C TYR A 139 -9.00 -2.22 -8.75
N PRO A 140 -10.22 -2.50 -8.27
CA PRO A 140 -11.43 -1.86 -8.77
C PRO A 140 -11.48 -0.38 -8.40
N ALA A 141 -12.02 0.45 -9.29
CA ALA A 141 -12.18 1.89 -9.05
C ALA A 141 -13.40 2.19 -8.17
N SER A 142 -14.45 1.38 -8.29
CA SER A 142 -15.62 1.41 -7.42
C SER A 142 -15.31 0.72 -6.09
N LEU A 143 -15.88 1.26 -5.00
CA LEU A 143 -15.89 0.59 -3.70
C LEU A 143 -17.12 -0.31 -3.51
N GLU A 144 -18.09 -0.16 -4.40
CA GLU A 144 -19.27 -1.03 -4.56
C GLU A 144 -19.01 -2.10 -5.61
#